data_AF-R0IA57-F1
#
_entry.id   AF-R0IA57-F1
#
_cell.length_a   1.000
_cell.length_b   1.000
_cell.length_c   1.000
_cell.angle_alpha   90.00
_cell.angle_beta   90.00
_cell.angle_gamma   90.00
#
_symmetry.space_group_name_H-M   'P 1'
#
loop_
_entity.id
_entity.type
_entity.pdbx_description
1 polymer ?
#
loop_
_entity_poly.entity_id
_entity_poly.type
_entity_poly.pdbx_seq_one_letter_code
_entity_poly.pdbx_strand_id
1 'polypeptide(L)'
;MAQSMEAELEDKFWQLCWSFVTTAGNNLLDGLEWLLTRASSTEGGIRLQTSDGRWRIKKVHEYLRQMDRFLELLLGCVHIESGQPARGSEIVTMRHCNRLLQDRNIFIIDGTVMTDKPKVVPRFLPPRVGQIMALYLSYLQLFREFLVVSVLNGA
;
A
#
# COMPACT_ATOMS: atom_id res chain seq x y z
N MET A 1 -6.05 -7.19 -36.66
CA MET A 1 -5.33 -5.94 -36.31
C MET A 1 -5.93 -5.30 -35.06
N ALA A 2 -7.25 -5.06 -34.97
CA ALA A 2 -7.91 -4.53 -33.77
C ALA A 2 -7.74 -5.42 -32.51
N GLN A 3 -7.96 -6.72 -32.61
CA GLN A 3 -7.77 -7.68 -31.50
C GLN A 3 -6.32 -7.76 -30.99
N SER A 4 -5.33 -7.53 -31.86
CA SER A 4 -3.91 -7.49 -31.48
C SER A 4 -3.56 -6.21 -30.70
N MET A 5 -4.22 -5.10 -31.05
CA MET A 5 -4.04 -3.81 -30.39
C MET A 5 -4.77 -3.78 -29.03
N GLU A 6 -5.95 -4.40 -28.94
CA GLU A 6 -6.67 -4.60 -27.67
C GLU A 6 -5.88 -5.47 -26.71
N ALA A 7 -5.30 -6.58 -27.16
CA ALA A 7 -4.46 -7.45 -26.33
C ALA A 7 -3.20 -6.73 -25.81
N GLU A 8 -2.52 -5.93 -26.65
CA GLU A 8 -1.37 -5.12 -26.23
C GLU A 8 -1.74 -3.99 -25.25
N LEU A 9 -2.92 -3.40 -25.43
CA LEU A 9 -3.45 -2.38 -24.50
C LEU A 9 -3.85 -3.00 -23.18
N GLU A 10 -4.44 -4.20 -23.20
CA GLU A 10 -4.80 -4.96 -22.01
C GLU A 10 -3.55 -5.40 -21.23
N ASP A 11 -2.53 -5.89 -21.92
CA ASP A 11 -1.26 -6.32 -21.31
C ASP A 11 -0.47 -5.12 -20.73
N LYS A 12 -0.45 -3.98 -21.44
CA LYS A 12 0.05 -2.71 -20.89
C LYS A 12 -0.79 -2.22 -19.72
N PHE A 13 -2.10 -2.36 -19.75
CA PHE A 13 -3.00 -1.97 -18.67
C PHE A 13 -2.74 -2.80 -17.40
N TRP A 14 -2.58 -4.12 -17.53
CA TRP A 14 -2.22 -4.99 -16.42
C TRP A 14 -0.82 -4.68 -15.88
N GLN A 15 0.13 -4.30 -16.74
CA GLN A 15 1.41 -3.76 -16.27
C GLN A 15 1.27 -2.41 -15.56
N LEU A 16 0.34 -1.55 -15.97
CA LEU A 16 0.13 -0.19 -15.45
C LEU A 16 -0.53 -0.13 -14.07
N CYS A 17 -1.00 -1.26 -13.53
CA CYS A 17 -1.59 -1.35 -12.19
C CYS A 17 -1.01 -2.51 -11.36
N TRP A 18 0.04 -3.17 -11.86
CA TRP A 18 0.59 -4.35 -11.19
C TRP A 18 1.23 -3.99 -9.84
N SER A 19 0.77 -4.65 -8.79
CA SER A 19 1.40 -4.68 -7.47
C SER A 19 1.59 -6.12 -7.02
N PHE A 20 2.54 -6.37 -6.11
CA PHE A 20 2.61 -7.69 -5.48
C PHE A 20 1.31 -8.02 -4.73
N VAL A 21 0.60 -7.03 -4.18
CA VAL A 21 -0.67 -7.22 -3.48
C VAL A 21 -1.73 -7.85 -4.40
N THR A 22 -1.70 -7.51 -5.69
CA THR A 22 -2.66 -8.00 -6.70
C THR A 22 -2.17 -9.25 -7.43
N THR A 23 -1.06 -9.86 -6.99
CA THR A 23 -0.51 -11.06 -7.63
C THR A 23 -1.34 -12.29 -7.24
N ALA A 24 -1.81 -13.04 -8.24
CA ALA A 24 -2.55 -14.27 -8.01
C ALA A 24 -1.73 -15.29 -7.20
N GLY A 25 -2.37 -15.99 -6.26
CA GLY A 25 -1.76 -17.07 -5.49
C GLY A 25 -1.06 -16.68 -4.19
N ASN A 26 -1.02 -15.39 -3.81
CA ASN A 26 -0.45 -14.95 -2.53
C ASN A 26 -1.48 -14.62 -1.43
N ASN A 27 -2.78 -14.72 -1.73
CA ASN A 27 -3.91 -14.49 -0.81
C ASN A 27 -3.90 -13.12 -0.11
N LEU A 28 -3.34 -12.08 -0.75
CA LEU A 28 -3.29 -10.73 -0.19
C LEU A 28 -4.49 -9.85 -0.60
N LEU A 29 -5.33 -10.33 -1.52
CA LEU A 29 -6.50 -9.59 -2.01
C LEU A 29 -7.59 -9.42 -0.94
N ASP A 30 -7.68 -10.36 0.01
CA ASP A 30 -8.71 -10.37 1.05
C ASP A 30 -8.41 -9.40 2.20
N GLY A 31 -7.29 -8.66 2.14
CA GLY A 31 -6.85 -7.78 3.21
C GLY A 31 -7.82 -6.65 3.54
N LEU A 32 -8.52 -6.12 2.53
CA LEU A 32 -9.56 -5.10 2.74
C LEU A 32 -10.77 -5.69 3.49
N GLU A 33 -11.29 -6.81 3.01
CA GLU A 33 -12.43 -7.50 3.64
C GLU A 33 -12.10 -7.82 5.10
N TRP A 34 -10.91 -8.37 5.35
CA TRP A 34 -10.44 -8.69 6.68
C TRP A 34 -10.41 -7.46 7.61
N LEU A 35 -9.92 -6.32 7.14
CA LEU A 35 -9.92 -5.08 7.93
C LEU A 35 -11.31 -4.51 8.16
N LEU A 36 -12.22 -4.62 7.19
CA LEU A 36 -13.62 -4.19 7.35
C LEU A 36 -14.33 -5.02 8.43
N THR A 37 -14.16 -6.35 8.40
CA THR A 37 -14.65 -7.24 9.46
C THR A 37 -14.07 -6.89 10.82
N ARG A 38 -12.77 -6.54 10.86
CA ARG A 38 -12.11 -6.14 12.11
C ARG A 38 -12.58 -4.79 12.62
N ALA A 39 -12.89 -3.85 11.72
CA ALA A 39 -13.44 -2.55 12.05
C ALA A 39 -14.83 -2.67 12.71
N SER A 40 -15.63 -3.68 12.34
CA SER A 40 -16.94 -3.91 12.97
C SER A 40 -16.91 -4.82 14.20
N SER A 41 -15.82 -5.56 14.43
CA SER A 41 -15.77 -6.62 15.45
C SER A 41 -14.79 -6.39 16.61
N THR A 42 -13.94 -5.37 16.53
CA THR A 42 -12.94 -5.08 17.59
C THR A 42 -13.25 -3.81 18.34
N GLU A 43 -12.92 -3.74 19.62
CA GLU A 43 -13.17 -2.55 20.45
C GLU A 43 -12.57 -1.26 19.84
N GLY A 44 -11.34 -1.34 19.31
CA GLY A 44 -10.69 -0.22 18.62
C GLY A 44 -11.36 0.13 17.28
N GLY A 45 -11.74 -0.89 16.51
CA GLY A 45 -12.39 -0.74 15.21
C GLY A 45 -13.79 -0.15 15.32
N ILE A 46 -14.60 -0.63 16.26
CA ILE A 46 -15.99 -0.21 16.46
C ILE A 46 -16.04 1.28 16.81
N ARG A 47 -14.98 1.86 17.35
CA ARG A 47 -14.91 3.32 17.57
C ARG A 47 -14.94 4.15 16.28
N LEU A 48 -14.57 3.56 15.14
CA LEU A 48 -14.67 4.17 13.81
C LEU A 48 -16.10 4.19 13.29
N GLN A 49 -16.98 3.33 13.83
CA GLN A 49 -18.36 3.19 13.40
C GLN A 49 -19.34 3.51 14.54
N THR A 50 -20.57 3.84 14.21
CA THR A 50 -21.68 3.85 15.15
C THR A 50 -22.24 2.43 15.30
N SER A 51 -23.08 2.19 16.30
CA SER A 51 -23.67 0.87 16.56
C SER A 51 -24.57 0.37 15.43
N ASP A 52 -25.09 1.27 14.60
CA ASP A 52 -25.86 1.02 13.38
C ASP A 52 -24.96 0.88 12.13
N GLY A 53 -23.64 0.81 12.28
CA GLY A 53 -22.69 0.55 11.20
C GLY A 53 -22.30 1.76 10.36
N ARG A 54 -22.78 2.98 10.67
CA ARG A 54 -22.37 4.20 9.95
C ARG A 54 -20.97 4.63 10.36
N TRP A 55 -20.19 5.14 9.40
CA TRP A 55 -18.86 5.65 9.68
C TRP A 55 -18.89 6.99 10.43
N ARG A 56 -18.10 7.10 11.49
CA ARG A 56 -17.92 8.33 12.26
C ARG A 56 -16.83 9.18 11.61
N ILE A 57 -17.23 10.12 10.75
CA ILE A 57 -16.31 10.94 9.94
C ILE A 57 -15.16 11.56 10.75
N LYS A 58 -15.42 12.09 11.95
CA LYS A 58 -14.36 12.64 12.82
C LYS A 58 -13.33 11.57 13.24
N LYS A 59 -13.78 10.36 13.58
CA LYS A 59 -12.91 9.24 13.96
C LYS A 59 -12.15 8.66 12.77
N VAL A 60 -12.76 8.65 11.59
CA VAL A 60 -12.07 8.31 10.34
C VAL A 60 -10.93 9.28 10.06
N HIS A 61 -11.15 10.60 10.19
CA HIS A 61 -10.07 11.59 10.05
C HIS A 61 -8.96 11.42 11.09
N GLU A 62 -9.31 11.16 12.36
CA GLU A 62 -8.31 10.88 13.42
C GLU A 62 -7.47 9.64 13.07
N TYR A 63 -8.11 8.58 12.60
CA TYR A 63 -7.43 7.35 12.17
C TYR A 63 -6.49 7.59 10.98
N LEU A 64 -6.94 8.33 9.96
CA LEU A 64 -6.11 8.66 8.81
C LEU A 64 -4.88 9.49 9.21
N ARG A 65 -5.00 10.41 10.17
CA ARG A 65 -3.83 11.13 10.72
C ARG A 65 -2.85 10.19 11.44
N GLN A 66 -3.36 9.19 12.15
CA GLN A 66 -2.49 8.17 12.77
C GLN A 66 -1.79 7.32 11.70
N MET A 67 -2.48 7.00 10.59
CA MET A 67 -1.86 6.32 9.46
C MET A 67 -0.76 7.16 8.80
N ASP A 68 -1.00 8.46 8.60
CA ASP A 68 0.02 9.36 8.04
C ASP A 68 1.26 9.40 8.95
N ARG A 69 1.05 9.49 10.28
CA ARG A 69 2.15 9.41 11.25
C ARG A 69 2.90 8.07 11.22
N PHE A 70 2.17 6.96 11.09
CA PHE A 70 2.77 5.64 10.92
C PHE A 70 3.63 5.57 9.66
N LEU A 71 3.15 6.14 8.55
CA LEU A 71 3.90 6.19 7.29
C LEU A 71 5.17 7.03 7.38
N GLU A 72 5.12 8.18 8.08
CA GLU A 72 6.32 8.98 8.36
C GLU A 72 7.40 8.17 9.09
N LEU A 73 6.99 7.42 10.12
CA LEU A 73 7.90 6.56 10.88
C LEU A 73 8.44 5.40 10.04
N LEU A 74 7.57 4.73 9.27
CA LEU A 74 7.97 3.65 8.38
C LEU A 74 8.95 4.14 7.31
N LEU A 75 8.71 5.32 6.74
CA LEU A 75 9.62 5.96 5.80
C LEU A 75 10.97 6.24 6.44
N GLY A 76 11.00 6.69 7.70
CA GLY A 76 12.22 6.85 8.49
C GLY A 76 12.97 5.53 8.64
N CYS A 77 12.29 4.45 9.02
CA CYS A 77 12.90 3.11 9.13
C CYS A 77 13.47 2.63 7.79
N VAL A 78 12.72 2.79 6.70
CA VAL A 78 13.19 2.45 5.35
C VAL A 78 14.44 3.25 5.00
N HIS A 79 14.43 4.56 5.23
CA HIS A 79 15.53 5.44 4.84
C HIS A 79 16.81 5.17 5.64
N ILE A 80 16.71 4.87 6.93
CA ILE A 80 17.85 4.63 7.82
C ILE A 80 18.43 3.23 7.58
N GLU A 81 17.56 2.22 7.42
CA GLU A 81 17.96 0.82 7.50
C GLU A 81 18.20 0.16 6.12
N SER A 82 17.80 0.80 5.01
CA SER A 82 17.95 0.25 3.65
C SER A 82 19.32 0.51 2.99
N GLY A 83 20.34 0.83 3.79
CA GLY A 83 21.72 1.12 3.34
C GLY A 83 22.02 2.61 3.27
N GLN A 84 22.86 3.05 2.31
CA GLN A 84 23.29 4.45 2.22
C GLN A 84 22.10 5.42 2.16
N PRO A 85 22.01 6.43 3.03
CA PRO A 85 20.92 7.41 3.02
C PRO A 85 20.77 8.03 1.63
N ALA A 86 19.53 8.09 1.13
CA ALA A 86 19.25 8.79 -0.12
C ALA A 86 19.67 10.27 0.03
N ARG A 87 20.39 10.82 -0.95
CA ARG A 87 20.87 12.21 -0.89
C ARG A 87 19.67 13.15 -0.81
N GLY A 88 19.77 14.24 -0.04
CA GLY A 88 18.66 15.05 0.51
C GLY A 88 17.56 15.59 -0.43
N SER A 89 17.61 15.35 -1.74
CA SER A 89 16.50 15.58 -2.69
C SER A 89 15.68 14.31 -3.02
N GLU A 90 16.14 13.13 -2.61
CA GLU A 90 15.55 11.82 -2.92
C GLU A 90 14.83 11.22 -1.70
N ILE A 91 13.99 12.01 -1.03
CA ILE A 91 12.99 11.40 -0.13
C ILE A 91 12.10 10.54 -1.01
N VAL A 92 12.35 9.23 -0.97
CA VAL A 92 11.77 8.25 -1.87
C VAL A 92 10.26 8.27 -1.69
N THR A 93 9.53 8.70 -2.72
CA THR A 93 8.10 8.43 -2.79
C THR A 93 7.94 6.93 -2.97
N MET A 94 7.36 6.28 -1.98
CA MET A 94 7.14 4.84 -1.99
C MET A 94 6.02 4.49 -2.98
N ARG A 95 6.35 3.73 -4.03
CA ARG A 95 5.46 3.36 -5.13
C ARG A 95 5.35 1.84 -5.19
N HIS A 96 4.21 1.32 -4.75
CA HIS A 96 3.94 -0.12 -4.70
C HIS A 96 3.24 -0.65 -5.97
N CYS A 97 2.71 0.23 -6.81
CA CYS A 97 2.10 -0.07 -8.09
C CYS A 97 2.78 0.75 -9.20
N ASN A 98 2.75 0.21 -10.41
CA ASN A 98 3.17 0.97 -11.58
C ASN A 98 2.17 2.09 -11.87
N ARG A 99 2.63 3.15 -12.55
CA ARG A 99 1.83 4.23 -13.11
C ARG A 99 2.33 4.57 -14.50
N LEU A 100 1.53 5.30 -15.28
CA LEU A 100 1.82 5.67 -16.67
C LEU A 100 3.22 6.25 -16.91
N LEU A 101 3.71 7.07 -15.98
CA LEU A 101 5.00 7.76 -16.10
C LEU A 101 6.04 7.30 -15.06
N GLN A 102 5.66 6.41 -14.15
CA GLN A 102 6.48 6.04 -13.00
C GLN A 102 6.28 4.58 -12.63
N ASP A 103 7.35 3.79 -12.75
CA ASP A 103 7.34 2.42 -12.25
C ASP A 103 7.28 2.38 -10.73
N ARG A 104 6.79 1.26 -10.20
CA ARG A 104 6.95 0.90 -8.79
C ARG A 104 8.43 0.83 -8.42
N ASN A 105 8.71 1.08 -7.15
CA ASN A 105 10.04 0.96 -6.55
C ASN A 105 10.05 0.06 -5.32
N ILE A 106 9.02 -0.79 -5.17
CA ILE A 106 8.94 -1.83 -4.15
C ILE A 106 8.77 -3.17 -4.84
N PHE A 107 9.59 -4.13 -4.44
CA PHE A 107 9.60 -5.49 -4.97
C PHE A 107 9.71 -6.49 -3.82
N ILE A 108 9.26 -7.72 -4.05
CA ILE A 108 9.48 -8.85 -3.14
C ILE A 108 10.35 -9.86 -3.89
N ILE A 109 11.50 -10.18 -3.31
CA ILE A 109 12.47 -11.15 -3.84
C ILE A 109 12.80 -12.11 -2.72
N ASP A 110 12.54 -13.41 -2.93
CA ASP A 110 12.77 -14.47 -1.95
C ASP A 110 12.21 -14.16 -0.55
N GLY A 111 11.00 -13.59 -0.52
CA GLY A 111 10.31 -13.21 0.73
C GLY A 111 10.85 -11.95 1.40
N THR A 112 11.84 -11.27 0.80
CA THR A 112 12.43 -10.03 1.31
C THR A 112 11.93 -8.84 0.51
N VAL A 113 11.60 -7.75 1.20
CA VAL A 113 11.20 -6.50 0.54
C VAL A 113 12.44 -5.75 0.06
N MET A 114 12.46 -5.44 -1.23
CA MET A 114 13.48 -4.61 -1.87
C MET A 114 12.87 -3.27 -2.27
N THR A 115 13.59 -2.19 -1.98
CA THR A 115 13.30 -0.85 -2.47
C THR A 115 14.28 -0.47 -3.58
N ASP A 116 13.84 0.43 -4.48
CA ASP A 116 14.58 0.96 -5.64
C ASP A 116 14.53 0.09 -6.91
N LYS A 117 14.80 0.69 -8.06
CA LYS A 117 14.73 0.01 -9.38
C LYS A 117 15.87 -1.01 -9.51
N PRO A 118 15.66 -2.15 -10.21
CA PRO A 118 16.69 -3.19 -10.40
C PRO A 118 18.00 -2.75 -11.07
N LYS A 119 18.04 -1.57 -11.70
CA LYS A 119 19.27 -0.97 -12.29
C LYS A 119 20.08 -0.15 -11.29
N VAL A 120 19.50 0.20 -10.15
CA VAL A 120 20.15 0.86 -9.03
C VAL A 120 20.50 -0.23 -8.01
N VAL A 121 21.57 -0.05 -7.24
CA VAL A 121 22.01 -1.03 -6.22
C VAL A 121 20.80 -1.50 -5.41
N PRO A 122 20.46 -2.80 -5.42
CA PRO A 122 19.25 -3.29 -4.77
C PRO A 122 19.35 -3.06 -3.26
N ARG A 123 18.32 -2.43 -2.69
CA ARG A 123 18.25 -2.12 -1.26
C ARG A 123 17.22 -3.02 -0.60
N PHE A 124 17.70 -3.99 0.17
CA PHE A 124 16.83 -4.87 0.93
C PHE A 124 16.49 -4.23 2.28
N LEU A 125 15.22 -4.28 2.65
CA LEU A 125 14.79 -3.87 3.98
C LEU A 125 15.14 -4.95 5.01
N PRO A 126 15.47 -4.56 6.25
CA PRO A 126 15.55 -5.53 7.34
C PRO A 126 14.23 -6.31 7.43
N PRO A 127 14.28 -7.61 7.78
CA PRO A 127 13.10 -8.49 7.71
C PRO A 127 11.86 -7.94 8.44
N ARG A 128 12.04 -7.31 9.60
CA ARG A 128 10.93 -6.72 10.37
C ARG A 128 10.30 -5.50 9.68
N VAL A 129 11.13 -4.63 9.09
CA VAL A 129 10.64 -3.46 8.35
C VAL A 129 9.94 -3.91 7.07
N GLY A 130 10.49 -4.91 6.37
CA GLY A 130 9.86 -5.54 5.22
C GLY A 130 8.51 -6.19 5.54
N GLN A 131 8.39 -6.89 6.68
CA GLN A 131 7.11 -7.44 7.14
C GLN A 131 6.06 -6.35 7.39
N ILE A 132 6.44 -5.28 8.09
CA ILE A 132 5.55 -4.13 8.35
C ILE A 132 5.11 -3.49 7.02
N MET A 133 6.03 -3.33 6.07
CA MET A 133 5.74 -2.83 4.72
C MET A 133 4.72 -3.70 4.00
N ALA A 134 4.93 -5.02 4.01
CA ALA A 134 4.03 -5.96 3.35
C ALA A 134 2.62 -5.91 3.96
N LEU A 135 2.51 -5.88 5.29
CA LEU A 135 1.23 -5.72 6.00
C LEU A 135 0.55 -4.38 5.70
N TYR A 136 1.33 -3.30 5.64
CA TYR A 136 0.80 -1.98 5.29
C TYR A 136 0.17 -2.00 3.90
N LEU A 137 0.89 -2.52 2.89
CA LEU A 137 0.41 -2.50 1.51
C LEU A 137 -0.76 -3.46 1.26
N SER A 138 -0.77 -4.62 1.92
CA SER A 138 -1.83 -5.62 1.73
C SER A 138 -3.12 -5.33 2.50
N TYR A 139 -3.03 -4.70 3.68
CA TYR A 139 -4.21 -4.43 4.51
C TYR A 139 -4.50 -2.93 4.57
N LEU A 140 -3.58 -2.17 5.16
CA LEU A 140 -3.83 -0.79 5.58
C LEU A 140 -4.01 0.16 4.39
N GLN A 141 -3.22 0.03 3.33
CA GLN A 141 -3.32 0.87 2.13
C GLN A 141 -4.70 0.74 1.48
N LEU A 142 -5.20 -0.50 1.30
CA LEU A 142 -6.52 -0.75 0.71
C LEU A 142 -7.63 -0.15 1.58
N PHE A 143 -7.54 -0.34 2.90
CA PHE A 143 -8.50 0.22 3.84
C PHE A 143 -8.48 1.75 3.86
N ARG A 144 -7.29 2.37 3.77
CA ARG A 144 -7.13 3.83 3.64
C ARG A 144 -7.83 4.35 2.39
N GLU A 145 -7.61 3.70 1.25
CA GLU A 145 -8.24 4.08 -0.02
C GLU A 145 -9.77 3.96 0.06
N PHE A 146 -10.28 2.87 0.63
CA PHE A 146 -11.71 2.70 0.89
C PHE A 146 -12.28 3.84 1.76
N LEU A 147 -11.63 4.18 2.87
CA LEU A 147 -12.09 5.26 3.74
C LEU A 147 -12.09 6.62 3.02
N VAL A 148 -11.08 6.91 2.23
CA VAL A 148 -11.01 8.19 1.49
C VAL A 148 -12.07 8.24 0.39
N VAL A 149 -12.15 7.20 -0.45
CA VAL A 149 -13.00 7.21 -1.65
C VAL A 149 -14.47 6.97 -1.29
N SER A 150 -14.77 5.98 -0.45
CA SER A 150 -16.14 5.54 -0.19
C SER A 150 -16.77 6.22 1.02
N VAL A 151 -15.97 6.66 2.00
CA VAL A 151 -16.49 7.24 3.25
C VAL A 151 -16.37 8.76 3.28
N LEU A 152 -15.24 9.33 2.86
CA LEU A 152 -15.03 10.78 2.90
C LEU A 152 -15.52 11.49 1.63
N ASN A 153 -15.26 10.91 0.45
CA ASN A 153 -15.69 11.49 -0.83
C ASN A 153 -17.12 11.09 -1.23
N GLY A 154 -17.68 10.07 -0.58
CA GLY A 154 -19.06 9.59 -0.80
C GLY A 154 -20.10 10.13 0.18
N ALA A 155 -19.70 11.00 1.12
CA ALA A 155 -20.57 11.60 2.15
C ALA A 155 -21.03 13.02 1.79
#